data_AF-A0A0U1HYE3-F1
#
_entry.id   AF-A0A0U1HYE3-F1
#
_cell.length_a   1.000
_cell.length_b   1.000
_cell.length_c   1.000
_cell.angle_alpha   90.00
_cell.angle_beta   90.00
_cell.angle_gamma   90.00
#
_symmetry.space_group_name_H-M   'P 1'
#
loop_
_entity.id
_entity.type
_entity.pdbx_description
1 polymer ?
#
loop_
_entity_poly.entity_id
_entity_poly.type
_entity_poly.pdbx_seq_one_letter_code
_entity_poly.pdbx_strand_id
1 'polypeptide(L)'
;MKSEDIFKQILSADTLLSFNGIIPSLSDFQRKIIALILEFSDTLKSEQHPPIEVDRLCHQLCHYLDKRIDSCIKDKGLNWDSYLLLDYFYGYSMPLPVDHTSLEALLNSDDETIYYYTFKILLLSRDLSIRDVKSQQLLARYSHKLLSLNLVSTDDKTDIEPEVEVEAACNIKEPDQTSLDSVQRRHWYSLCIPLFTLVLFLSALWFWCSHYLGDIS
;
A
#
# COMPACT_ATOMS: atom_id res chain seq x y z
N MET A 1 -12.55 -12.74 17.18
CA MET A 1 -11.95 -12.32 15.89
C MET A 1 -10.70 -11.55 16.24
N LYS A 2 -9.58 -11.69 15.51
CA LYS A 2 -8.37 -10.93 15.80
C LYS A 2 -8.38 -9.59 15.07
N SER A 3 -7.60 -8.62 15.55
CA SER A 3 -7.45 -7.31 14.88
C SER A 3 -7.01 -7.47 13.42
N GLU A 4 -6.21 -8.50 13.14
CA GLU A 4 -5.69 -8.80 11.80
C GLU A 4 -6.81 -9.17 10.81
N ASP A 5 -7.80 -9.94 11.26
CA ASP A 5 -8.92 -10.37 10.43
C ASP A 5 -9.80 -9.17 10.04
N ILE A 6 -10.04 -8.26 10.99
CA ILE A 6 -10.80 -7.03 10.75
C ILE A 6 -10.03 -6.12 9.80
N PHE A 7 -8.72 -5.98 10.02
CA PHE A 7 -7.87 -5.19 9.13
C PHE A 7 -7.87 -5.75 7.70
N LYS A 8 -7.85 -7.07 7.52
CA LYS A 8 -8.01 -7.71 6.20
C LYS A 8 -9.35 -7.39 5.53
N GLN A 9 -10.43 -7.27 6.30
CA GLN A 9 -11.73 -6.85 5.75
C GLN A 9 -11.69 -5.39 5.29
N ILE A 10 -11.05 -4.50 6.06
CA ILE A 10 -10.83 -3.11 5.66
C ILE A 10 -9.98 -3.04 4.37
N LEU A 11 -8.89 -3.83 4.28
CA LEU A 11 -8.06 -3.92 3.07
C LEU A 11 -8.84 -4.47 1.87
N SER A 12 -9.77 -5.40 2.10
CA SER A 12 -10.62 -5.93 1.04
C SER A 12 -11.55 -4.84 0.50
N ALA A 13 -12.12 -4.00 1.37
CA ALA A 13 -12.91 -2.84 0.96
C ALA A 13 -12.07 -1.84 0.16
N ASP A 14 -10.85 -1.52 0.60
CA ASP A 14 -9.91 -0.68 -0.16
C ASP A 14 -9.56 -1.28 -1.52
N THR A 15 -9.29 -2.58 -1.56
CA THR A 15 -8.97 -3.29 -2.80
C THR A 15 -10.14 -3.21 -3.79
N LEU A 16 -11.38 -3.34 -3.32
CA LEU A 16 -12.57 -3.18 -4.16
C LEU A 16 -12.71 -1.74 -4.69
N LEU A 17 -12.39 -0.71 -3.89
CA LEU A 17 -12.35 0.68 -4.36
C LEU A 17 -11.32 0.84 -5.49
N SER A 18 -10.16 0.21 -5.34
CA SER A 18 -9.05 0.22 -6.32
C SER A 18 -9.45 -0.38 -7.68
N PHE A 19 -10.32 -1.40 -7.66
CA PHE A 19 -10.84 -2.04 -8.87
C PHE A 19 -12.08 -1.35 -9.44
N ASN A 20 -12.35 -0.10 -9.05
CA ASN A 20 -13.57 0.62 -9.43
C ASN A 20 -14.85 -0.13 -9.10
N GLY A 21 -14.83 -0.89 -7.99
CA GLY A 21 -15.99 -1.61 -7.48
C GLY A 21 -17.23 -0.72 -7.43
N ILE A 22 -18.38 -1.32 -7.74
CA ILE A 22 -19.67 -0.63 -7.69
C ILE A 22 -19.99 -0.43 -6.22
N ILE A 23 -20.14 0.83 -5.80
CA ILE A 23 -20.65 1.20 -4.48
C ILE A 23 -22.15 1.47 -4.65
N PRO A 24 -23.05 0.59 -4.18
CA PRO A 24 -24.48 0.76 -4.40
C PRO A 24 -25.04 1.98 -3.67
N SER A 25 -24.46 2.31 -2.51
CA SER A 25 -24.88 3.39 -1.63
C SER A 25 -23.71 3.87 -0.78
N LEU A 26 -23.42 5.18 -0.82
CA LEU A 26 -22.33 5.79 -0.05
C LEU A 26 -22.61 5.73 1.46
N SER A 27 -23.85 5.92 1.88
CA SER A 27 -24.24 5.88 3.30
C SER A 27 -24.13 4.47 3.88
N ASP A 28 -24.53 3.45 3.12
CA ASP A 28 -24.38 2.06 3.55
C ASP A 28 -22.91 1.64 3.58
N PHE A 29 -22.12 2.12 2.62
CA PHE A 29 -20.69 1.90 2.60
C PHE A 29 -20.00 2.55 3.81
N GLN A 30 -20.30 3.83 4.09
CA GLN A 30 -19.80 4.54 5.26
C GLN A 30 -20.15 3.80 6.55
N ARG A 31 -21.41 3.38 6.72
CA ARG A 31 -21.85 2.64 7.91
C ARG A 31 -21.07 1.34 8.12
N LYS A 32 -20.77 0.61 7.04
CA LYS A 32 -19.96 -0.62 7.11
C LYS A 32 -18.52 -0.31 7.52
N ILE A 33 -17.91 0.73 6.94
CA ILE A 33 -16.54 1.13 7.30
C ILE A 33 -16.48 1.60 8.76
N ILE A 34 -17.45 2.38 9.22
CA ILE A 34 -17.57 2.80 10.63
C ILE A 34 -17.61 1.58 11.56
N ALA A 35 -18.45 0.59 11.25
CA ALA A 35 -18.56 -0.62 12.05
C ALA A 35 -17.23 -1.39 12.12
N LEU A 36 -16.52 -1.51 10.99
CA LEU A 36 -15.20 -2.16 10.93
C LEU A 36 -14.15 -1.41 11.76
N ILE A 37 -14.12 -0.08 11.70
CA ILE A 37 -13.17 0.73 12.46
C ILE A 37 -13.44 0.64 13.97
N LEU A 38 -14.70 0.64 14.38
CA LEU A 38 -15.10 0.44 15.77
C LEU A 38 -14.67 -0.94 16.27
N GLU A 39 -15.01 -2.00 15.51
CA GLU A 39 -14.63 -3.37 15.85
C GLU A 39 -13.10 -3.52 15.91
N PHE A 40 -12.37 -2.89 14.99
CA PHE A 40 -10.91 -2.88 14.97
C PHE A 40 -10.32 -2.23 16.22
N SER A 41 -10.80 -1.02 16.58
CA SER A 41 -10.41 -0.31 17.80
C SER A 41 -10.65 -1.17 19.05
N ASP A 42 -11.86 -1.72 19.17
CA ASP A 42 -12.25 -2.47 20.36
C ASP A 42 -11.47 -3.78 20.47
N THR A 43 -11.19 -4.43 19.34
CA THR A 43 -10.37 -5.63 19.29
C THR A 43 -8.92 -5.33 19.69
N LEU A 44 -8.31 -4.26 19.17
CA LEU A 44 -6.96 -3.84 19.57
C LEU A 44 -6.86 -3.52 21.06
N LYS A 45 -7.88 -2.86 21.62
CA LYS A 45 -7.96 -2.61 23.07
C LYS A 45 -8.11 -3.91 23.86
N SER A 46 -8.89 -4.87 23.35
CA SER A 46 -9.05 -6.18 23.98
C SER A 46 -7.76 -7.04 23.93
N GLU A 47 -6.95 -6.84 22.90
CA GLU A 47 -5.60 -7.41 22.72
C GLU A 47 -4.54 -6.70 23.59
N GLN A 48 -4.94 -5.72 24.40
CA GLN A 48 -4.11 -4.98 25.37
C GLN A 48 -3.05 -4.05 24.73
N HIS A 49 -3.25 -3.64 23.47
CA HIS A 49 -2.39 -2.65 22.82
C HIS A 49 -2.55 -1.24 23.45
N PRO A 50 -1.52 -0.37 23.39
CA PRO A 50 -1.54 0.95 24.03
C PRO A 50 -2.72 1.81 23.51
N PRO A 51 -3.65 2.24 24.38
CA PRO A 51 -4.91 2.84 23.93
C PRO A 51 -4.73 4.17 23.19
N ILE A 52 -3.68 4.93 23.54
CA ILE A 52 -3.33 6.19 22.85
C ILE A 52 -2.84 5.91 21.42
N GLU A 53 -2.10 4.82 21.22
CA GLU A 53 -1.60 4.44 19.91
C GLU A 53 -2.69 3.82 19.05
N VAL A 54 -3.59 3.04 19.65
CA VAL A 54 -4.80 2.53 18.99
C VAL A 54 -5.64 3.69 18.45
N ASP A 55 -5.92 4.71 19.28
CA ASP A 55 -6.69 5.88 18.86
C ASP A 55 -6.00 6.62 17.70
N ARG A 56 -4.70 6.88 17.82
CA ARG A 56 -3.90 7.49 16.75
C ARG A 56 -3.89 6.66 15.46
N LEU A 57 -3.80 5.34 15.56
CA LEU A 57 -3.85 4.42 14.42
C LEU A 57 -5.22 4.48 13.73
N CYS A 58 -6.31 4.43 14.50
CA CYS A 58 -7.66 4.56 13.97
C CYS A 58 -7.89 5.93 13.32
N HIS A 59 -7.36 7.01 13.90
CA HIS A 59 -7.40 8.34 13.29
C HIS A 59 -6.67 8.36 11.94
N GLN A 60 -5.46 7.80 11.88
CA GLN A 60 -4.70 7.71 10.63
C GLN A 60 -5.42 6.87 9.56
N LEU A 61 -6.06 5.78 9.98
CA LEU A 61 -6.84 4.92 9.11
C LEU A 61 -8.05 5.67 8.54
N CYS A 62 -8.77 6.44 9.35
CA CYS A 62 -9.88 7.29 8.89
C CYS A 62 -9.40 8.28 7.83
N HIS A 63 -8.30 8.99 8.12
CA HIS A 63 -7.73 9.96 7.20
C HIS A 63 -7.32 9.33 5.85
N TYR A 64 -6.67 8.16 5.89
CA TYR A 64 -6.32 7.41 4.69
C TYR A 64 -7.57 7.00 3.89
N LEU A 65 -8.57 6.42 4.55
CA LEU A 65 -9.80 5.96 3.89
C LEU A 65 -10.60 7.12 3.30
N ASP A 66 -10.72 8.25 4.00
CA ASP A 66 -11.39 9.45 3.47
C ASP A 66 -10.75 9.92 2.17
N LYS A 67 -9.41 10.05 2.15
CA LYS A 67 -8.68 10.39 0.91
C LYS A 67 -8.85 9.35 -0.18
N ARG A 68 -8.80 8.06 0.18
CA ARG A 68 -8.94 6.95 -0.76
C ARG A 68 -10.30 6.97 -1.44
N ILE A 69 -11.36 7.00 -0.65
CA ILE A 69 -12.74 6.97 -1.12
C ILE A 69 -13.01 8.19 -1.99
N ASP A 70 -12.66 9.38 -1.50
CA ASP A 70 -12.81 10.63 -2.24
C ASP A 70 -12.12 10.56 -3.61
N SER A 71 -10.88 10.07 -3.67
CA SER A 71 -10.16 9.90 -4.94
C SER A 71 -10.84 8.92 -5.90
N CYS A 72 -11.43 7.83 -5.40
CA CYS A 72 -12.06 6.80 -6.23
C CYS A 72 -13.47 7.19 -6.73
N ILE A 73 -14.18 8.05 -6.00
CA ILE A 73 -15.57 8.41 -6.34
C ILE A 73 -15.68 9.77 -7.06
N LYS A 74 -14.65 10.63 -6.96
CA LYS A 74 -14.60 11.93 -7.65
C LYS A 74 -14.75 11.78 -9.16
N ASP A 75 -14.08 10.79 -9.75
CA ASP A 75 -14.16 10.51 -11.19
C ASP A 75 -15.57 10.08 -11.63
N LYS A 76 -16.42 9.65 -10.68
CA LYS A 76 -17.82 9.25 -10.91
C LYS A 76 -18.81 10.39 -10.64
N GLY A 77 -18.34 11.60 -10.33
CA GLY A 77 -19.17 12.76 -10.02
C GLY A 77 -19.88 12.68 -8.67
N LEU A 78 -19.41 11.82 -7.76
CA LEU A 78 -19.93 11.67 -6.40
C LEU A 78 -19.08 12.47 -5.41
N ASN A 79 -19.65 12.78 -4.25
CA ASN A 79 -18.98 13.54 -3.18
C ASN A 79 -18.96 12.76 -1.85
N TRP A 80 -17.80 12.74 -1.18
CA TRP A 80 -17.58 12.11 0.11
C TRP A 80 -17.70 13.07 1.31
N ASP A 81 -17.80 14.39 1.11
CA ASP A 81 -17.75 15.41 2.17
C ASP A 81 -18.79 15.19 3.29
N SER A 82 -19.99 14.70 2.98
CA SER A 82 -21.03 14.41 3.98
C SER A 82 -20.85 13.08 4.72
N TYR A 83 -19.83 12.31 4.34
CA TYR A 83 -19.57 10.96 4.82
C TYR A 83 -18.16 10.80 5.42
N LEU A 84 -17.46 11.92 5.67
CA LEU A 84 -16.12 11.92 6.25
C LEU A 84 -16.07 11.13 7.55
N LEU A 85 -15.16 10.16 7.61
CA LEU A 85 -14.93 9.31 8.77
C LEU A 85 -14.26 10.10 9.89
N LEU A 86 -13.33 10.99 9.54
CA LEU A 86 -12.71 11.90 10.51
C LEU A 86 -13.76 12.76 11.22
N ASP A 87 -14.69 13.35 10.47
CA ASP A 87 -15.76 14.17 11.04
C ASP A 87 -16.68 13.34 11.93
N TYR A 88 -16.98 12.10 11.54
CA TYR A 88 -17.83 11.20 12.31
C TYR A 88 -17.21 10.83 13.67
N PHE A 89 -15.92 10.48 13.71
CA PHE A 89 -15.27 9.99 14.93
C PHE A 89 -14.68 11.10 15.80
N TYR A 90 -14.15 12.17 15.19
CA TYR A 90 -13.34 13.19 15.87
C TYR A 90 -13.94 14.60 15.79
N GLY A 91 -14.99 14.79 15.00
CA GLY A 91 -15.72 16.05 14.86
C GLY A 91 -15.01 17.11 14.01
N TYR A 92 -15.76 18.19 13.72
CA TYR A 92 -15.36 19.26 12.80
C TYR A 92 -14.26 20.22 13.29
N SER A 93 -13.72 20.08 14.52
CA SER A 93 -13.09 21.23 15.21
C SER A 93 -11.77 20.97 15.95
N MET A 94 -11.12 19.81 15.79
CA MET A 94 -9.78 19.65 16.32
C MET A 94 -8.75 20.16 15.30
N PRO A 95 -7.80 21.06 15.68
CA PRO A 95 -6.66 21.31 14.83
C PRO A 95 -5.93 19.98 14.66
N LEU A 96 -5.99 19.41 13.45
CA LEU A 96 -5.30 18.18 13.10
C LEU A 96 -3.88 18.26 13.63
N PRO A 97 -3.43 17.35 14.51
CA PRO A 97 -2.00 17.11 14.65
C PRO A 97 -1.50 16.86 13.24
N VAL A 98 -0.51 17.65 12.80
CA VAL A 98 0.07 17.54 11.46
C VAL A 98 0.27 16.06 11.17
N ASP A 99 -0.48 15.54 10.20
CA ASP A 99 -0.76 14.11 9.93
C ASP A 99 0.50 13.22 9.92
N HIS A 100 1.64 13.83 9.58
CA HIS A 100 2.93 13.15 9.54
C HIS A 100 3.61 12.99 10.90
N THR A 101 3.33 13.84 11.88
CA THR A 101 3.90 13.77 13.23
C THR A 101 3.24 12.66 14.05
N SER A 102 1.93 12.44 13.85
CA SER A 102 1.22 11.27 14.39
C SER A 102 1.68 9.98 13.73
N LEU A 103 1.85 9.99 12.40
CA LEU A 103 2.32 8.83 11.64
C LEU A 103 3.76 8.43 11.99
N GLU A 104 4.68 9.40 12.08
CA GLU A 104 6.07 9.12 12.50
C GLU A 104 6.13 8.62 13.95
N ALA A 105 5.28 9.13 14.85
CA ALA A 105 5.19 8.60 16.21
C ALA A 105 4.74 7.13 16.22
N LEU A 106 3.74 6.77 15.42
CA LEU A 106 3.25 5.39 15.31
C LEU A 106 4.29 4.45 14.66
N LEU A 107 5.06 4.92 13.67
CA LEU A 107 6.15 4.16 13.05
C LEU A 107 7.35 3.94 13.98
N ASN A 108 7.43 4.70 15.07
CA ASN A 108 8.41 4.53 16.14
C ASN A 108 7.82 3.84 17.38
N SER A 109 6.62 3.29 17.30
CA SER A 109 6.04 2.52 18.40
C SER A 109 6.89 1.28 18.72
N ASP A 110 6.97 0.96 20.01
CA ASP A 110 7.56 -0.27 20.53
C ASP A 110 6.62 -1.48 20.33
N ASP A 111 5.34 -1.23 20.06
CA ASP A 111 4.33 -2.25 19.77
C ASP A 111 4.43 -2.69 18.31
N GLU A 112 4.83 -3.94 18.09
CA GLU A 112 5.03 -4.50 16.75
C GLU A 112 3.75 -4.50 15.90
N THR A 113 2.59 -4.71 16.53
CA THR A 113 1.29 -4.76 15.85
C THR A 113 0.85 -3.37 15.40
N ILE A 114 0.99 -2.37 16.27
CA ILE A 114 0.73 -0.97 15.91
C ILE A 114 1.68 -0.53 14.80
N TYR A 115 2.98 -0.80 14.94
CA TYR A 115 3.96 -0.53 13.90
C TYR A 115 3.56 -1.16 12.57
N TYR A 116 3.18 -2.44 12.59
CA TYR A 116 2.79 -3.19 11.39
C TYR A 116 1.60 -2.59 10.66
N TYR A 117 0.52 -2.27 11.38
CA TYR A 117 -0.68 -1.67 10.77
C TYR A 117 -0.39 -0.26 10.25
N THR A 118 0.34 0.54 11.02
CA THR A 118 0.77 1.89 10.61
C THR A 118 1.58 1.84 9.33
N PHE A 119 2.54 0.91 9.27
CA PHE A 119 3.39 0.74 8.11
C PHE A 119 2.59 0.29 6.88
N LYS A 120 1.61 -0.62 7.05
CA LYS A 120 0.70 -0.98 5.95
C LYS A 120 -0.12 0.20 5.43
N ILE A 121 -0.67 1.03 6.32
CA ILE A 121 -1.40 2.24 5.93
C ILE A 121 -0.48 3.19 5.15
N LEU A 122 0.75 3.38 5.62
CA LEU A 122 1.75 4.18 4.91
C LEU A 122 2.01 3.62 3.50
N LEU A 123 2.16 2.29 3.35
CA LEU A 123 2.37 1.67 2.05
C LEU A 123 1.21 1.90 1.10
N LEU A 124 -0.03 1.75 1.57
CA LEU A 124 -1.24 1.96 0.78
C LEU A 124 -1.43 3.43 0.39
N SER A 125 -0.96 4.35 1.23
CA SER A 125 -1.04 5.78 0.96
C SER A 125 -0.11 6.25 -0.18
N ARG A 126 0.84 5.41 -0.62
CA ARG A 126 1.80 5.73 -1.68
C ARG A 126 1.12 6.17 -2.98
N ASP A 127 0.06 5.48 -3.36
CA ASP A 127 -0.59 5.69 -4.66
C ASP A 127 -1.63 6.82 -4.62
N LEU A 128 -2.04 7.24 -3.41
CA LEU A 128 -2.92 8.39 -3.20
C LEU A 128 -2.16 9.71 -3.26
N SER A 129 -0.86 9.64 -3.00
CA SER A 129 0.01 10.79 -2.85
C SER A 129 0.62 11.18 -4.19
N ILE A 130 -0.18 11.81 -5.05
CA ILE A 130 0.37 12.69 -6.06
C ILE A 130 0.94 13.92 -5.32
N ARG A 131 2.15 13.79 -4.75
CA ARG A 131 3.05 14.85 -4.20
C ARG A 131 3.14 15.11 -2.68
N ASP A 132 3.09 14.10 -1.81
CA ASP A 132 3.61 14.28 -0.44
C ASP A 132 5.04 13.73 -0.28
N VAL A 133 6.00 14.65 -0.31
CA VAL A 133 7.44 14.39 -0.13
C VAL A 133 7.72 13.73 1.22
N LYS A 134 6.94 14.06 2.27
CA LYS A 134 7.20 13.57 3.63
C LYS A 134 6.81 12.10 3.80
N SER A 135 5.68 11.67 3.25
CA SER A 135 5.32 10.24 3.21
C SER A 135 6.34 9.41 2.43
N GLN A 136 6.90 9.94 1.34
CA GLN A 136 7.98 9.27 0.60
C GLN A 136 9.28 9.17 1.41
N GLN A 137 9.64 10.22 2.15
CA GLN A 137 10.79 10.19 3.07
C GLN A 137 10.60 9.17 4.19
N LEU A 138 9.40 9.08 4.78
CA LEU A 138 9.07 8.07 5.78
C LEU A 138 9.17 6.66 5.18
N LEU A 139 8.62 6.43 3.98
CA LEU A 139 8.77 5.14 3.29
C LEU A 139 10.23 4.77 3.08
N ALA A 140 11.05 5.69 2.57
CA ALA A 140 12.48 5.45 2.39
C ALA A 140 13.16 5.08 3.72
N ARG A 141 12.84 5.82 4.78
CA ARG A 141 13.40 5.62 6.11
C ARG A 141 13.00 4.29 6.73
N TYR A 142 11.74 3.87 6.65
CA TYR A 142 11.24 2.66 7.33
C TYR A 142 11.22 1.40 6.44
N SER A 143 11.51 1.52 5.14
CA SER A 143 11.53 0.39 4.19
C SER A 143 12.49 -0.74 4.58
N HIS A 144 13.63 -0.45 5.22
CA HIS A 144 14.59 -1.48 5.63
C HIS A 144 14.01 -2.43 6.70
N LYS A 145 13.13 -1.93 7.56
CA LYS A 145 12.48 -2.69 8.63
C LYS A 145 11.36 -3.61 8.10
N LEU A 146 11.00 -3.49 6.82
CA LEU A 146 10.09 -4.39 6.09
C LEU A 146 10.72 -5.76 5.83
N LEU A 147 12.02 -5.78 5.49
CA LEU A 147 12.73 -7.03 5.18
C LEU A 147 12.86 -7.89 6.44
N SER A 148 13.04 -7.28 7.60
CA SER A 148 13.12 -7.99 8.89
C SER A 148 11.77 -8.60 9.31
N LEU A 149 10.63 -7.92 9.11
CA LEU A 149 9.33 -8.48 9.50
C LEU A 149 8.91 -9.69 8.65
N ASN A 150 9.18 -9.66 7.34
CA ASN A 150 8.82 -10.78 6.46
C ASN A 150 9.69 -12.03 6.70
N LEU A 151 10.88 -11.88 7.27
CA LEU A 151 11.76 -13.00 7.63
C LEU A 151 11.34 -13.67 8.94
N VAL A 152 10.72 -12.95 9.86
CA VAL A 152 10.29 -13.47 11.18
C VAL A 152 8.94 -14.20 11.11
N SER A 153 8.08 -13.89 10.13
CA SER A 153 6.78 -14.60 9.97
C SER A 153 6.86 -15.95 9.25
N THR A 154 8.06 -16.43 8.88
CA THR A 154 8.27 -17.73 8.22
C THR A 154 8.84 -18.83 9.12
N ASP A 155 8.94 -18.61 10.43
CA ASP A 155 9.51 -19.60 11.33
C ASP A 155 8.56 -19.90 12.50
N ASP A 156 7.45 -20.60 12.19
CA ASP A 156 6.85 -21.53 13.15
C ASP A 156 6.17 -22.69 12.40
N LYS A 157 6.55 -23.91 12.82
CA LYS A 157 6.17 -25.26 12.36
C LYS A 157 6.76 -25.80 11.06
N THR A 158 7.98 -26.34 11.19
CA THR A 158 8.19 -27.77 10.92
C THR A 158 9.28 -28.33 11.84
N ASP A 159 8.87 -29.18 12.77
CA ASP A 159 9.75 -30.11 13.48
C ASP A 159 10.45 -31.04 12.48
N ILE A 160 11.77 -30.89 12.30
CA ILE A 160 12.67 -32.01 11.98
C ILE A 160 14.01 -31.74 12.69
N GLU A 161 14.40 -32.67 13.56
CA GLU A 161 15.68 -32.74 14.27
C GLU A 161 16.91 -32.80 13.33
N PRO A 162 18.11 -32.49 13.84
CA PRO A 162 19.29 -32.17 13.05
C PRO A 162 20.09 -33.43 12.68
N GLU A 163 20.55 -33.51 11.43
CA GLU A 163 21.72 -34.32 11.08
C GLU A 163 22.86 -33.44 10.53
N VAL A 164 23.98 -33.66 11.19
CA VAL A 164 25.33 -33.15 11.01
C VAL A 164 25.80 -33.32 9.56
N GLU A 165 26.47 -32.31 9.00
CA GLU A 165 27.82 -32.48 8.45
C GLU A 165 28.52 -31.14 8.20
N VAL A 166 29.66 -31.01 8.88
CA VAL A 166 30.62 -29.92 8.82
C VAL A 166 31.57 -30.22 7.68
N GLU A 167 31.66 -29.36 6.66
CA GLU A 167 32.92 -29.19 5.94
C GLU A 167 33.23 -27.73 5.68
N ALA A 168 34.37 -27.35 6.23
CA ALA A 168 34.99 -26.06 6.13
C ALA A 168 35.60 -25.85 4.74
N ALA A 169 35.40 -24.67 4.17
CA ALA A 169 36.40 -24.06 3.29
C ALA A 169 36.32 -22.54 3.41
N CYS A 170 37.17 -21.99 4.27
CA CYS A 170 37.56 -20.60 4.20
C CYS A 170 38.38 -20.41 2.92
N ASN A 171 37.94 -19.53 2.02
CA ASN A 171 38.84 -18.96 1.03
C ASN A 171 38.46 -17.51 0.77
N ILE A 172 39.30 -16.62 1.29
CA ILE A 172 39.29 -15.19 1.03
C ILE A 172 39.79 -14.98 -0.41
N LYS A 173 38.95 -14.41 -1.26
CA LYS A 173 39.36 -13.54 -2.37
C LYS A 173 38.30 -12.45 -2.57
N GLU A 174 38.63 -11.24 -2.15
CA GLU A 174 38.13 -10.00 -2.75
C GLU A 174 39.08 -9.60 -3.90
N PRO A 175 38.72 -8.65 -4.79
CA PRO A 175 37.40 -8.06 -5.05
C PRO A 175 37.03 -8.14 -6.54
N ASP A 176 35.74 -8.06 -6.89
CA ASP A 176 35.38 -7.36 -8.13
C ASP A 176 33.96 -6.81 -8.12
N GLN A 177 33.86 -5.57 -8.59
CA GLN A 177 32.63 -4.81 -8.75
C GLN A 177 31.81 -5.42 -9.88
N THR A 178 30.52 -5.68 -9.64
CA THR A 178 29.37 -5.39 -10.53
C THR A 178 28.22 -6.34 -10.20
N SER A 179 27.10 -5.79 -9.73
CA SER A 179 25.71 -6.21 -10.06
C SER A 179 24.73 -5.79 -8.95
N LEU A 180 24.55 -4.48 -8.77
CA LEU A 180 23.40 -3.95 -8.05
C LEU A 180 22.59 -3.11 -9.04
N ASP A 181 21.99 -3.77 -10.03
CA ASP A 181 21.17 -3.10 -11.05
C ASP A 181 20.17 -4.02 -11.79
N SER A 182 20.07 -5.30 -11.41
CA SER A 182 19.36 -6.30 -12.21
C SER A 182 17.85 -6.42 -11.94
N VAL A 183 17.35 -5.86 -10.83
CA VAL A 183 15.93 -6.07 -10.45
C VAL A 183 15.01 -4.95 -10.98
N GLN A 184 15.51 -3.72 -11.15
CA GLN A 184 14.68 -2.57 -11.56
C GLN A 184 14.55 -2.39 -13.08
N ARG A 185 15.46 -2.97 -13.89
CA ARG A 185 15.39 -2.89 -15.37
C ARG A 185 14.34 -3.81 -16.00
N ARG A 186 13.87 -4.87 -15.33
CA ARG A 186 13.04 -5.91 -15.96
C ARG A 186 11.65 -5.44 -16.40
N HIS A 187 11.04 -4.49 -15.67
CA HIS A 187 9.68 -4.03 -15.98
C HIS A 187 9.62 -3.02 -17.15
N TRP A 188 10.67 -2.23 -17.36
CA TRP A 188 10.71 -1.24 -18.45
C TRP A 188 10.91 -1.90 -19.82
N TYR A 189 11.75 -2.92 -19.92
CA TYR A 189 11.92 -3.69 -21.17
C TYR A 189 10.66 -4.47 -21.57
N SER A 190 9.80 -4.85 -20.62
CA SER A 190 8.56 -5.59 -20.89
C SER A 190 7.48 -4.74 -21.57
N LEU A 191 7.49 -3.41 -21.38
CA LEU A 191 6.56 -2.47 -22.02
C LEU A 191 7.14 -1.83 -23.30
N CYS A 192 8.46 -1.71 -23.41
CA CYS A 192 9.10 -1.19 -24.61
C CYS A 192 8.92 -2.11 -25.83
N ILE A 193 8.96 -3.43 -25.65
CA ILE A 193 8.80 -4.39 -26.75
C ILE A 193 7.42 -4.27 -27.43
N PRO A 194 6.27 -4.28 -26.73
CA PRO A 194 4.97 -4.15 -27.39
C PRO A 194 4.73 -2.76 -27.99
N LEU A 195 5.30 -1.69 -27.43
CA LEU A 195 5.20 -0.35 -28.02
C LEU A 195 6.00 -0.25 -29.32
N PHE A 196 7.20 -0.84 -29.36
CA PHE A 196 8.04 -0.83 -30.56
C PHE A 196 7.43 -1.64 -31.70
N THR A 197 6.83 -2.80 -31.40
CA THR A 197 6.12 -3.59 -32.42
C THR A 197 4.89 -2.88 -32.95
N LEU A 198 4.13 -2.17 -32.09
CA LEU A 198 2.96 -1.40 -32.50
C LEU A 198 3.33 -0.22 -33.42
N VAL A 199 4.41 0.49 -33.11
CA VAL A 199 4.92 1.58 -33.97
C VAL A 199 5.39 1.04 -35.32
N LEU A 200 6.09 -0.10 -35.34
CA LEU A 200 6.50 -0.74 -36.60
C LEU A 200 5.29 -1.15 -37.44
N PHE A 201 4.27 -1.77 -36.83
CA PHE A 201 3.04 -2.14 -37.53
C PHE A 201 2.31 -0.93 -38.10
N LEU A 202 2.16 0.15 -37.33
CA LEU A 202 1.55 1.38 -37.81
C LEU A 202 2.35 2.02 -38.94
N SER A 203 3.68 2.01 -38.88
CA SER A 203 4.53 2.55 -39.93
C SER A 203 4.45 1.75 -41.23
N ALA A 204 4.41 0.41 -41.15
CA ALA A 204 4.27 -0.46 -42.30
C ALA A 204 2.88 -0.33 -42.94
N LEU A 205 1.83 -0.24 -42.11
CA LEU A 205 0.46 -0.04 -42.59
C LEU A 205 0.29 1.34 -43.23
N TRP A 206 0.88 2.39 -42.65
CA TRP A 206 0.93 3.71 -43.25
C TRP A 206 1.65 3.70 -44.60
N PHE A 207 2.81 3.04 -44.68
CA PHE A 207 3.57 2.93 -45.93
C PHE A 207 2.77 2.20 -47.02
N TRP A 208 2.12 1.08 -46.68
CA TRP A 208 1.27 0.36 -47.62
C TRP A 208 0.04 1.16 -48.05
N CYS A 209 -0.63 1.84 -47.12
CA CYS A 209 -1.75 2.72 -47.45
C CYS A 209 -1.28 3.86 -48.36
N SER A 210 -0.13 4.47 -48.09
CA SER A 210 0.41 5.56 -48.92
C SER A 210 0.78 5.10 -50.33
N HIS A 211 1.31 3.88 -50.48
CA HIS A 211 1.63 3.31 -51.79
C HIS A 211 0.35 2.94 -52.55
N TYR A 212 -0.63 2.33 -51.88
CA TYR A 212 -1.88 1.93 -52.51
C TYR A 212 -2.75 3.12 -52.93
N LEU A 213 -2.77 4.20 -52.14
CA LEU A 213 -3.42 5.46 -52.51
C LEU A 213 -2.61 6.29 -53.52
N GLY A 214 -1.28 6.11 -53.57
CA GLY A 214 -0.40 6.75 -54.56
C GLY A 214 -0.51 6.14 -55.96
N ASP A 215 -0.78 4.84 -56.07
CA ASP A 215 -0.99 4.13 -57.36
C ASP A 215 -2.37 4.38 -57.98
N ILE A 216 -3.25 5.15 -57.33
CA ILE A 216 -4.59 5.53 -57.83
C ILE A 216 -4.59 6.95 -58.47
N SER A 217 -3.43 7.60 -58.58
CA SER A 217 -3.23 8.88 -59.28
C SER A 217 -2.84 8.69 -60.75
#